data_AF-A0A1T4YE14-F1
#
_entry.id   AF-A0A1T4YE14-F1
#
_cell.length_a   1.000
_cell.length_b   1.000
_cell.length_c   1.000
_cell.angle_alpha   90.00
_cell.angle_beta   90.00
_cell.angle_gamma   90.00
#
_symmetry.space_group_name_H-M   'P 1'
#
loop_
_entity.id
_entity.type
_entity.pdbx_description
1 polymer ?
#
loop_
_entity_poly.entity_id
_entity_poly.type
_entity_poly.pdbx_seq_one_letter_code
_entity_poly.pdbx_strand_id
1 'polypeptide(L)'
;MKGKDVLPTLRLCSQKPFYVTAFPAGDSANGETPQERSDEEACPRPAESVRLEWKLTGSTLYFECKLFISVYMDGQVKKLTTIQQIKNQLQDLEEPNEWLDELRTDERKGVQLAIKQWKKRYEKRQQLINDFLQKKAFDDAYKTTRISLIAGIDEAGRGPLAGPVVTAAVILPEESSVLLGVDDSKKISKVERQRFAQLIKEQAVAYSIHVQSATVIDELNIYQATKQSMEAAVNQLSVKPHTVIADAMNLMLDCPAYSIVKGDEKSLSIAAASILAKTTRDDLMTELHEQFPWYGFDENAGYGTAKHLQGLETHGFTAQHRKSFEPIKTMWRNRQ
;
A
#
# COMPACT_ATOMS: atom_id res chain seq x y z
N MET A 1 -31.40 29.78 39.91
CA MET A 1 -30.17 29.56 39.13
C MET A 1 -30.44 28.36 38.23
N LYS A 2 -30.96 28.48 37.00
CA LYS A 2 -30.46 29.19 35.80
C LYS A 2 -28.97 28.92 35.58
N GLY A 3 -28.47 28.41 34.45
CA GLY A 3 -29.10 28.25 33.14
C GLY A 3 -28.43 27.16 32.30
N LYS A 4 -29.21 26.66 31.32
CA LYS A 4 -28.72 26.05 30.10
C LYS A 4 -28.60 27.19 29.08
N ASP A 5 -27.39 27.44 28.60
CA ASP A 5 -27.14 28.41 27.56
C ASP A 5 -27.56 27.85 26.20
N VAL A 6 -28.65 28.40 25.67
CA VAL A 6 -29.01 28.36 24.25
C VAL A 6 -28.88 29.78 23.76
N LEU A 7 -27.84 30.04 22.97
CA LEU A 7 -27.64 31.33 22.30
C LEU A 7 -28.55 31.45 21.05
N PRO A 8 -28.85 32.69 20.62
CA PRO A 8 -30.08 33.04 19.94
C PRO A 8 -29.96 33.00 18.41
N THR A 9 -31.06 32.60 17.78
CA THR A 9 -31.30 32.72 16.35
C THR A 9 -31.42 34.21 15.98
N LEU A 10 -30.36 34.75 15.39
CA LEU A 10 -30.37 36.05 14.71
C LEU A 10 -31.16 35.92 13.41
N ARG A 11 -32.31 36.61 13.35
CA ARG A 11 -33.03 36.91 12.11
C ARG A 11 -32.15 37.84 11.26
N LEU A 12 -31.66 37.33 10.14
CA LEU A 12 -31.18 38.19 9.05
C LEU A 12 -32.33 38.45 8.08
N CYS A 13 -32.49 39.75 7.86
CA CYS A 13 -33.49 40.40 7.05
C CYS A 13 -33.47 39.88 5.60
N SER A 14 -34.67 39.71 5.06
CA SER A 14 -34.94 39.37 3.68
C SER A 14 -34.28 40.35 2.70
N GLN A 15 -33.40 39.87 1.82
CA GLN A 15 -33.16 40.51 0.54
C GLN A 15 -34.25 40.03 -0.43
N LYS A 16 -35.30 40.85 -0.58
CA LYS A 16 -36.23 40.72 -1.72
C LYS A 16 -35.57 41.31 -2.97
N PRO A 17 -35.64 40.64 -4.13
CA PRO A 17 -35.33 41.27 -5.41
C PRO A 17 -36.39 42.32 -5.74
N PHE A 18 -35.90 43.42 -6.31
CA PHE A 18 -36.69 44.50 -6.89
C PHE A 18 -37.68 43.96 -7.92
N TYR A 19 -38.96 44.28 -7.75
CA TYR A 19 -39.92 44.33 -8.84
C TYR A 19 -40.41 45.77 -8.96
N VAL A 20 -40.10 46.41 -10.08
CA VAL A 20 -40.69 47.67 -10.48
C VAL A 20 -42.02 47.33 -11.16
N THR A 21 -43.12 47.67 -10.51
CA THR A 21 -44.44 47.77 -11.17
C THR A 21 -45.00 49.14 -10.87
N ALA A 22 -45.00 49.99 -11.89
CA ALA A 22 -45.70 51.26 -11.88
C ALA A 22 -47.19 51.01 -12.14
N PHE A 23 -48.09 51.48 -11.27
CA PHE A 23 -49.44 51.92 -11.64
C PHE A 23 -49.94 52.96 -10.59
N PRO A 24 -50.80 53.91 -11.00
CA PRO A 24 -51.01 55.17 -10.29
C PRO A 24 -52.10 55.11 -9.22
N ALA A 25 -51.94 56.02 -8.25
CA ALA A 25 -52.92 56.78 -7.45
C ALA A 25 -54.24 56.13 -6.99
N GLY A 26 -54.49 56.16 -5.68
CA GLY A 26 -55.85 56.02 -5.13
C GLY A 26 -55.91 55.73 -3.63
N ASP A 27 -55.92 56.80 -2.85
CA ASP A 27 -56.41 57.02 -1.48
C ASP A 27 -56.99 55.89 -0.58
N SER A 28 -56.42 55.86 0.63
CA SER A 28 -57.09 55.91 1.95
C SER A 28 -57.65 54.64 2.64
N ALA A 29 -57.11 54.46 3.85
CA ALA A 29 -57.79 54.24 5.14
C ALA A 29 -58.13 52.82 5.65
N ASN A 30 -57.59 52.58 6.87
CA ASN A 30 -58.09 51.77 8.00
C ASN A 30 -58.17 50.24 7.79
N GLY A 31 -57.86 49.34 8.72
CA GLY A 31 -57.62 49.38 10.16
C GLY A 31 -57.90 47.95 10.68
N GLU A 32 -57.18 47.53 11.72
CA GLU A 32 -57.54 46.46 12.68
C GLU A 32 -57.45 44.96 12.29
N THR A 33 -56.61 44.25 13.06
CA THR A 33 -56.61 42.81 13.40
C THR A 33 -57.62 42.53 14.54
N PRO A 34 -58.22 41.32 14.76
CA PRO A 34 -57.50 40.12 15.28
C PRO A 34 -58.14 38.70 15.13
N GLN A 35 -57.40 37.66 15.61
CA GLN A 35 -57.84 36.36 16.17
C GLN A 35 -58.46 35.28 15.23
N GLU A 36 -58.38 33.95 15.39
CA GLU A 36 -57.70 32.93 16.23
C GLU A 36 -58.13 31.55 15.65
N ARG A 37 -57.30 30.48 15.73
CA ARG A 37 -57.65 29.02 15.61
C ARG A 37 -58.27 28.52 14.29
N SER A 38 -58.24 27.24 13.88
CA SER A 38 -57.60 25.98 14.26
C SER A 38 -57.92 24.99 13.12
N ASP A 39 -57.01 24.05 12.87
CA ASP A 39 -57.22 22.71 12.27
C ASP A 39 -57.91 22.56 10.89
N GLU A 40 -57.19 21.94 9.95
CA GLU A 40 -57.60 20.74 9.19
C GLU A 40 -56.85 20.60 7.85
N GLU A 41 -56.71 19.34 7.45
CA GLU A 41 -55.81 18.79 6.45
C GLU A 41 -56.19 19.09 4.97
N ALA A 42 -55.12 19.07 4.16
CA ALA A 42 -55.05 18.55 2.79
C ALA A 42 -55.74 19.25 1.58
N CYS A 43 -54.84 19.59 0.65
CA CYS A 43 -54.91 19.43 -0.81
C CYS A 43 -55.20 20.69 -1.67
N PRO A 44 -54.30 21.04 -2.63
CA PRO A 44 -54.36 22.26 -3.40
C PRO A 44 -55.30 22.13 -4.60
N ARG A 45 -56.12 23.16 -4.86
CA ARG A 45 -56.78 23.34 -6.16
C ARG A 45 -55.79 24.00 -7.13
N PRO A 46 -55.67 23.54 -8.39
CA PRO A 46 -54.87 24.23 -9.39
C PRO A 46 -55.64 25.43 -9.95
N ALA A 47 -54.98 26.58 -10.05
CA ALA A 47 -55.44 27.67 -10.91
C ALA A 47 -54.90 27.42 -12.32
N GLU A 48 -55.72 26.82 -13.18
CA GLU A 48 -55.50 26.78 -14.61
C GLU A 48 -55.74 28.17 -15.21
N SER A 49 -54.82 28.65 -16.05
CA SER A 49 -55.15 29.64 -17.07
C SER A 49 -54.68 29.07 -18.41
N VAL A 50 -55.63 28.60 -19.22
CA VAL A 50 -55.39 28.10 -20.58
C VAL A 50 -55.53 29.30 -21.52
N ARG A 51 -54.48 29.62 -22.26
CA ARG A 51 -54.53 30.59 -23.37
C ARG A 51 -54.70 29.83 -24.68
N LEU A 52 -55.81 30.06 -25.37
CA LEU A 52 -56.14 29.46 -26.67
C LEU A 52 -55.63 30.37 -27.79
N GLU A 53 -54.83 29.84 -28.72
CA GLU A 53 -54.48 30.53 -29.97
C GLU A 53 -55.01 29.76 -31.18
N TRP A 54 -55.63 30.50 -32.10
CA TRP A 54 -56.20 29.96 -33.34
C TRP A 54 -55.13 30.01 -34.45
N LYS A 55 -54.97 28.92 -35.18
CA LYS A 55 -54.24 28.93 -36.46
C LYS A 55 -55.12 28.36 -37.57
N LEU A 56 -55.26 29.13 -38.64
CA LEU A 56 -55.91 28.72 -39.88
C LEU A 56 -54.87 28.16 -40.84
N THR A 57 -55.08 26.92 -41.30
CA THR A 57 -54.39 26.36 -42.47
C THR A 57 -55.39 25.64 -43.36
N GLY A 58 -55.72 26.23 -44.52
CA GLY A 58 -56.68 25.67 -45.47
C GLY A 58 -58.15 25.71 -45.03
N SER A 59 -58.98 24.87 -45.65
CA SER A 59 -60.45 24.83 -45.49
C SER A 59 -60.96 23.79 -44.48
N THR A 60 -60.11 23.34 -43.55
CA THR A 60 -60.49 22.38 -42.50
C THR A 60 -59.97 22.84 -41.13
N LEU A 61 -60.86 22.90 -40.14
CA LEU A 61 -60.52 23.25 -38.76
C LEU A 61 -60.08 21.97 -38.02
N TYR A 62 -58.87 21.94 -37.48
CA TYR A 62 -58.38 20.84 -36.64
C TYR A 62 -58.15 21.32 -35.21
N PHE A 63 -58.63 20.55 -34.23
CA PHE A 63 -58.31 20.69 -32.81
C PHE A 63 -57.10 19.82 -32.48
N GLU A 64 -55.94 20.44 -32.22
CA GLU A 64 -54.81 19.73 -31.58
C GLU A 64 -54.79 20.09 -30.10
N CYS A 65 -55.27 19.18 -29.26
CA CYS A 65 -55.09 19.26 -27.81
C CYS A 65 -53.67 18.77 -27.48
N LYS A 66 -52.70 19.67 -27.42
CA LYS A 66 -51.39 19.36 -26.81
C LYS A 66 -51.56 19.34 -25.29
N LEU A 67 -51.94 18.18 -24.77
CA LEU A 67 -51.87 17.88 -23.35
C LEU A 67 -50.38 17.80 -22.96
N PHE A 68 -49.81 18.92 -22.49
CA PHE A 68 -48.55 18.90 -21.76
C PHE A 68 -48.83 18.26 -20.40
N ILE A 69 -48.78 16.93 -20.35
CA ILE A 69 -48.66 16.22 -19.07
C ILE A 69 -47.26 16.55 -18.55
N SER A 70 -47.17 17.60 -17.73
CA SER A 70 -46.07 17.74 -16.77
C SER A 70 -46.22 16.62 -15.75
N VAL A 71 -45.80 15.42 -16.11
CA VAL A 71 -45.48 14.38 -15.14
C VAL A 71 -44.38 14.97 -14.28
N TYR A 72 -44.70 15.23 -13.01
CA TYR A 72 -43.71 15.36 -11.96
C TYR A 72 -42.83 14.10 -12.02
N MET A 73 -41.72 14.20 -12.74
CA MET A 73 -40.61 13.25 -12.71
C MET A 73 -39.77 13.63 -11.50
N ASP A 74 -40.28 13.29 -10.32
CA ASP A 74 -39.44 13.15 -9.14
C ASP A 74 -38.63 11.86 -9.35
N GLY A 75 -37.38 12.05 -9.77
CA GLY A 75 -36.45 10.96 -10.10
C GLY A 75 -36.23 10.72 -11.60
N GLN A 76 -34.98 10.37 -11.93
CA GLN A 76 -34.37 10.21 -13.27
C GLN A 76 -33.85 11.55 -13.82
N VAL A 77 -32.55 11.85 -13.72
CA VAL A 77 -31.49 11.15 -14.45
C VAL A 77 -30.25 10.94 -13.55
N LYS A 78 -30.25 9.89 -12.72
CA LYS A 78 -28.98 9.30 -12.26
C LYS A 78 -28.33 8.78 -13.54
N LYS A 79 -27.29 9.47 -14.05
CA LYS A 79 -26.55 9.08 -15.25
C LYS A 79 -26.35 7.57 -15.18
N LEU A 80 -26.93 6.81 -16.12
CA LEU A 80 -26.97 5.35 -16.12
C LEU A 80 -25.57 4.77 -16.41
N THR A 81 -24.60 5.10 -15.56
CA THR A 81 -23.32 4.42 -15.54
C THR A 81 -23.60 2.97 -15.19
N THR A 82 -23.27 2.11 -16.14
CA THR A 82 -23.36 0.67 -15.95
C THR A 82 -22.48 0.26 -14.78
N ILE A 83 -22.84 -0.85 -14.12
CA ILE A 83 -22.02 -1.40 -13.02
C ILE A 83 -20.58 -1.64 -13.49
N GLN A 84 -20.40 -2.02 -14.75
CA GLN A 84 -19.07 -2.23 -15.33
C GLN A 84 -18.28 -0.91 -15.44
N GLN A 85 -18.90 0.18 -15.90
CA GLN A 85 -18.24 1.48 -15.94
C GLN A 85 -17.84 1.97 -14.55
N ILE A 86 -18.69 1.76 -13.54
CA ILE A 86 -18.38 2.12 -12.14
C ILE A 86 -17.20 1.29 -11.62
N LYS A 87 -17.18 -0.02 -11.89
CA LYS A 87 -16.05 -0.88 -11.51
C LYS A 87 -14.75 -0.42 -12.14
N ASN A 88 -14.77 -0.06 -13.43
CA ASN A 88 -13.60 0.44 -14.13
C ASN A 88 -13.12 1.77 -13.52
N GLN A 89 -14.02 2.72 -13.28
CA GLN A 89 -13.67 4.00 -12.65
C GLN A 89 -13.14 3.83 -11.21
N LEU A 90 -13.73 2.92 -10.43
CA LEU A 90 -13.20 2.57 -9.11
C LEU A 90 -11.81 1.92 -9.21
N GLN A 91 -11.54 1.13 -10.26
CA GLN A 91 -10.23 0.50 -10.42
C GLN A 91 -9.11 1.54 -10.51
N ASP A 92 -9.36 2.66 -11.19
CA ASP A 92 -8.39 3.75 -11.40
C ASP A 92 -8.40 4.80 -10.28
N LEU A 93 -9.44 4.82 -9.44
CA LEU A 93 -9.54 5.75 -8.32
C LEU A 93 -8.52 5.39 -7.22
N GLU A 94 -7.53 6.27 -7.00
CA GLU A 94 -6.50 6.08 -5.97
C GLU A 94 -6.92 6.62 -4.60
N GLU A 95 -7.59 7.78 -4.58
CA GLU A 95 -7.96 8.52 -3.36
C GLU A 95 -9.48 8.67 -3.24
N PRO A 96 -10.03 8.77 -2.02
CA PRO A 96 -11.45 9.10 -1.83
C PRO A 96 -11.77 10.46 -2.44
N ASN A 97 -12.91 10.56 -3.12
CA ASN A 97 -13.38 11.81 -3.71
C ASN A 97 -14.91 11.94 -3.61
N GLU A 98 -15.43 13.10 -4.01
CA GLU A 98 -16.87 13.40 -3.98
C GLU A 98 -17.71 12.37 -4.74
N TRP A 99 -17.21 11.88 -5.88
CA TRP A 99 -17.88 10.84 -6.67
C TRP A 99 -18.04 9.52 -5.92
N LEU A 100 -17.04 9.11 -5.13
CA LEU A 100 -17.14 7.93 -4.28
C LEU A 100 -18.20 8.10 -3.18
N ASP A 101 -18.34 9.31 -2.64
CA ASP A 101 -19.37 9.61 -1.63
C ASP A 101 -20.78 9.58 -2.22
N GLU A 102 -20.97 10.13 -3.42
CA GLU A 102 -22.23 10.02 -4.17
C GLU A 102 -22.59 8.55 -4.46
N LEU A 103 -21.60 7.74 -4.85
CA LEU A 103 -21.76 6.31 -5.14
C LEU A 103 -22.23 5.50 -3.94
N ARG A 104 -21.97 5.94 -2.70
CA ARG A 104 -22.45 5.23 -1.49
C ARG A 104 -23.97 5.20 -1.40
N THR A 105 -24.66 6.15 -2.04
CA THR A 105 -26.13 6.18 -2.16
C THR A 105 -26.69 5.20 -3.19
N ASP A 106 -25.84 4.47 -3.92
CA ASP A 106 -26.27 3.54 -4.95
C ASP A 106 -26.64 2.18 -4.36
N GLU A 107 -27.92 1.82 -4.35
CA GLU A 107 -28.41 0.59 -3.72
C GLU A 107 -28.04 -0.71 -4.48
N ARG A 108 -27.49 -0.61 -5.70
CA ARG A 108 -27.18 -1.80 -6.50
C ARG A 108 -26.11 -2.64 -5.79
N LYS A 109 -26.42 -3.89 -5.47
CA LYS A 109 -25.51 -4.84 -4.79
C LYS A 109 -24.13 -4.93 -5.45
N GLY A 110 -24.08 -4.87 -6.78
CA GLY A 110 -22.82 -4.91 -7.54
C GLY A 110 -21.94 -3.67 -7.34
N VAL A 111 -22.54 -2.49 -7.15
CA VAL A 111 -21.84 -1.24 -6.86
C VAL A 111 -21.34 -1.24 -5.42
N GLN A 112 -22.19 -1.62 -4.47
CA GLN A 112 -21.81 -1.73 -3.05
C GLN A 112 -20.66 -2.73 -2.82
N LEU A 113 -20.66 -3.86 -3.53
CA LEU A 113 -19.54 -4.81 -3.51
C LEU A 113 -18.26 -4.19 -4.09
N ALA A 114 -18.36 -3.45 -5.19
CA ALA A 114 -17.21 -2.78 -5.80
C ALA A 114 -16.62 -1.71 -4.86
N ILE A 115 -17.45 -0.90 -4.20
CA ILE A 115 -17.02 0.07 -3.19
C ILE A 115 -16.32 -0.64 -2.02
N LYS A 116 -16.86 -1.77 -1.54
CA LYS A 116 -16.22 -2.56 -0.47
C LYS A 116 -14.84 -3.08 -0.87
N GLN A 117 -14.70 -3.59 -2.09
CA GLN A 117 -13.41 -4.06 -2.64
C GLN A 117 -12.41 -2.91 -2.78
N TRP A 118 -12.88 -1.77 -3.33
CA TRP A 118 -12.09 -0.55 -3.43
C TRP A 118 -11.60 -0.09 -2.07
N LYS A 119 -12.48 -0.01 -1.07
CA LYS A 119 -12.16 0.42 0.30
C LYS A 119 -11.09 -0.47 0.92
N LYS A 120 -11.23 -1.80 0.81
CA LYS A 120 -10.22 -2.75 1.30
C LYS A 120 -8.85 -2.56 0.62
N ARG A 121 -8.85 -2.30 -0.69
CA ARG A 121 -7.61 -2.04 -1.45
C ARG A 121 -6.97 -0.71 -1.01
N TYR A 122 -7.77 0.33 -0.83
CA TYR A 122 -7.33 1.63 -0.35
C TYR A 122 -6.75 1.54 1.08
N GLU A 123 -7.46 0.91 2.01
CA GLU A 123 -6.97 0.68 3.39
C GLU A 123 -5.65 -0.08 3.40
N LYS A 124 -5.51 -1.13 2.57
CA LYS A 124 -4.25 -1.85 2.42
C LYS A 124 -3.13 -0.95 1.88
N ARG A 125 -3.41 -0.11 0.87
CA ARG A 125 -2.42 0.84 0.33
C ARG A 125 -1.99 1.86 1.39
N GLN A 126 -2.92 2.40 2.14
CA GLN A 126 -2.63 3.34 3.24
C GLN A 126 -1.78 2.69 4.34
N GLN A 127 -2.04 1.42 4.68
CA GLN A 127 -1.19 0.67 5.60
C GLN A 127 0.24 0.54 5.06
N LEU A 128 0.41 0.16 3.78
CA LEU A 128 1.74 0.07 3.17
C LEU A 128 2.49 1.41 3.18
N ILE A 129 1.77 2.52 2.92
CA ILE A 129 2.36 3.87 2.96
C ILE A 129 2.80 4.21 4.38
N ASN A 130 1.95 3.97 5.38
CA ASN A 130 2.31 4.19 6.77
C ASN A 130 3.53 3.35 7.18
N ASP A 131 3.54 2.05 6.85
CA ASP A 131 4.65 1.15 7.19
C ASP A 131 5.96 1.58 6.52
N PHE A 132 5.89 2.01 5.25
CA PHE A 132 7.03 2.56 4.52
C PHE A 132 7.57 3.84 5.19
N LEU A 133 6.69 4.78 5.54
CA LEU A 133 7.08 6.03 6.20
C LEU A 133 7.69 5.77 7.58
N GLN A 134 7.16 4.82 8.34
CA GLN A 134 7.71 4.43 9.64
C GLN A 134 9.11 3.82 9.49
N LYS A 135 9.30 2.92 8.52
CA LYS A 135 10.60 2.30 8.23
C LYS A 135 11.64 3.34 7.77
N LYS A 136 11.23 4.29 6.92
CA LYS A 136 12.11 5.39 6.49
C LYS A 136 12.47 6.32 7.65
N ALA A 137 11.50 6.69 8.48
CA ALA A 137 11.74 7.51 9.66
C ALA A 137 12.66 6.82 10.68
N PHE A 138 12.57 5.49 10.79
CA PHE A 138 13.49 4.69 11.60
C PHE A 138 14.93 4.82 11.10
N ASP A 139 15.16 4.66 9.79
CA ASP A 139 16.49 4.85 9.19
C ASP A 139 17.01 6.28 9.40
N ASP A 140 16.13 7.28 9.21
CA ASP A 140 16.46 8.70 9.35
C ASP A 140 16.89 9.07 10.77
N ALA A 141 16.42 8.34 11.80
CA ALA A 141 16.83 8.56 13.19
C ALA A 141 18.33 8.29 13.43
N TYR A 142 19.00 7.57 12.51
CA TYR A 142 20.43 7.27 12.55
C TYR A 142 21.29 8.22 11.71
N LYS A 143 20.66 9.22 11.06
CA LYS A 143 21.37 10.28 10.34
C LYS A 143 21.94 11.31 11.32
N THR A 144 23.23 11.62 11.17
CA THR A 144 23.88 12.69 11.94
C THR A 144 23.64 14.07 11.31
N THR A 145 23.43 14.11 10.00
CA THR A 145 23.12 15.31 9.21
C THR A 145 22.09 14.96 8.12
N ARG A 146 21.46 15.97 7.52
CA ARG A 146 20.46 15.76 6.44
C ARG A 146 21.00 15.02 5.21
N ILE A 147 22.31 15.03 4.99
CA ILE A 147 22.97 14.37 3.85
C ILE A 147 23.65 13.05 4.24
N SER A 148 23.46 12.58 5.48
CA SER A 148 24.07 11.34 5.95
C SER A 148 23.51 10.14 5.21
N LEU A 149 24.43 9.28 4.76
CA LEU A 149 24.10 8.02 4.11
C LEU A 149 24.05 6.90 5.15
N ILE A 150 22.92 6.20 5.19
CA ILE A 150 22.70 5.05 6.06
C ILE A 150 22.79 3.79 5.21
N ALA A 151 23.61 2.85 5.63
CA ALA A 151 23.63 1.51 5.05
C ALA A 151 22.87 0.54 5.97
N GLY A 152 21.85 -0.12 5.41
CA GLY A 152 21.24 -1.28 6.04
C GLY A 152 21.97 -2.56 5.63
N ILE A 153 22.12 -3.51 6.55
CA ILE A 153 22.77 -4.78 6.30
C ILE A 153 22.03 -5.95 6.93
N ASP A 154 21.93 -7.04 6.18
CA ASP A 154 21.31 -8.29 6.61
C ASP A 154 21.94 -9.50 5.89
N GLU A 155 21.65 -10.70 6.37
CA GLU A 155 22.12 -11.98 5.84
C GLU A 155 21.00 -12.97 5.45
N ALA A 156 21.35 -13.87 4.54
CA ALA A 156 20.60 -15.08 4.27
C ALA A 156 21.52 -16.30 4.41
N GLY A 157 20.98 -17.39 4.96
CA GLY A 157 21.65 -18.69 4.91
C GLY A 157 22.43 -19.13 6.15
N ARG A 158 22.12 -18.63 7.34
CA ARG A 158 22.82 -19.09 8.55
C ARG A 158 22.49 -20.51 8.99
N GLY A 159 21.22 -20.90 8.92
CA GLY A 159 20.74 -22.21 9.39
C GLY A 159 20.96 -23.43 8.47
N PRO A 160 21.00 -23.30 7.13
CA PRO A 160 21.20 -24.41 6.20
C PRO A 160 22.43 -25.28 6.48
N LEU A 161 22.33 -26.56 6.14
CA LEU A 161 23.43 -27.53 6.23
C LEU A 161 24.41 -27.41 5.06
N ALA A 162 23.97 -26.80 3.96
CA ALA A 162 24.77 -26.63 2.75
C ALA A 162 24.65 -25.22 2.15
N GLY A 163 25.65 -24.86 1.36
CA GLY A 163 25.75 -23.59 0.65
C GLY A 163 26.29 -22.44 1.51
N PRO A 164 26.44 -21.26 0.92
CA PRO A 164 27.05 -20.12 1.58
C PRO A 164 26.10 -19.39 2.54
N VAL A 165 26.68 -18.51 3.35
CA VAL A 165 25.97 -17.34 3.90
C VAL A 165 26.16 -16.21 2.89
N VAL A 166 25.08 -15.51 2.57
CA VAL A 166 25.11 -14.34 1.70
C VAL A 166 24.71 -13.13 2.54
N THR A 167 25.47 -12.05 2.47
CA THR A 167 25.17 -10.77 3.12
C THR A 167 25.03 -9.70 2.05
N ALA A 168 24.15 -8.73 2.29
CA ALA A 168 24.03 -7.57 1.42
C ALA A 168 24.04 -6.29 2.24
N ALA A 169 24.70 -5.25 1.74
CA ALA A 169 24.61 -3.91 2.29
C ALA A 169 23.95 -2.99 1.26
N VAL A 170 23.03 -2.14 1.71
CA VAL A 170 22.24 -1.26 0.83
C VAL A 170 22.17 0.14 1.41
N ILE A 171 22.50 1.14 0.58
CA ILE A 171 22.27 2.56 0.82
C ILE A 171 21.15 3.01 -0.12
N LEU A 172 20.02 3.41 0.43
CA LEU A 172 18.87 3.89 -0.33
C LEU A 172 18.95 5.40 -0.60
N PRO A 173 18.39 5.88 -1.73
CA PRO A 173 18.25 7.31 -1.98
C PRO A 173 17.21 7.93 -1.05
N GLU A 174 17.22 9.26 -0.94
CA GLU A 174 16.24 9.99 -0.13
C GLU A 174 14.81 9.75 -0.65
N GLU A 175 14.64 9.79 -1.97
CA GLU A 175 13.38 9.46 -2.65
C GLU A 175 13.37 7.97 -3.02
N SER A 176 12.61 7.18 -2.25
CA SER A 176 12.56 5.72 -2.37
C SER A 176 11.13 5.18 -2.41
N SER A 177 10.14 5.99 -2.80
CA SER A 177 8.71 5.60 -2.84
C SER A 177 8.42 4.39 -3.73
N VAL A 178 9.28 4.12 -4.73
CA VAL A 178 9.24 2.90 -5.56
C VAL A 178 9.39 1.60 -4.76
N LEU A 179 9.92 1.67 -3.53
CA LEU A 179 10.07 0.56 -2.59
C LEU A 179 8.86 0.41 -1.66
N LEU A 180 7.73 1.05 -1.96
CA LEU A 180 6.48 0.84 -1.24
C LEU A 180 6.12 -0.65 -1.21
N GLY A 181 5.96 -1.19 -0.01
CA GLY A 181 5.67 -2.61 0.23
C GLY A 181 6.89 -3.51 0.41
N VAL A 182 8.11 -2.95 0.42
CA VAL A 182 9.28 -3.64 0.97
C VAL A 182 9.07 -3.89 2.46
N ASP A 183 9.35 -5.13 2.86
CA ASP A 183 9.19 -5.67 4.21
C ASP A 183 10.12 -6.90 4.35
N ASP A 184 10.10 -7.58 5.50
CA ASP A 184 10.82 -8.84 5.72
C ASP A 184 10.67 -9.77 4.50
N SER A 185 11.81 -10.21 3.96
CA SER A 185 11.87 -11.09 2.79
C SER A 185 11.03 -12.37 2.94
N LYS A 186 10.77 -12.86 4.15
CA LYS A 186 9.94 -14.03 4.43
C LYS A 186 8.44 -13.74 4.31
N LYS A 187 8.02 -12.48 4.44
CA LYS A 187 6.62 -12.04 4.33
C LYS A 187 6.21 -11.72 2.89
N ILE A 188 7.18 -11.60 1.98
CA ILE A 188 6.96 -11.28 0.57
C ILE A 188 7.08 -12.55 -0.29
N SER A 189 6.24 -12.66 -1.32
CA SER A 189 6.28 -13.79 -2.27
C SER A 189 7.60 -13.82 -3.05
N LYS A 190 8.01 -14.98 -3.58
CA LYS A 190 9.24 -15.11 -4.39
C LYS A 190 9.23 -14.15 -5.60
N VAL A 191 8.08 -14.00 -6.26
CA VAL A 191 7.91 -13.11 -7.42
C VAL A 191 8.08 -11.65 -7.02
N GLU A 192 7.41 -11.20 -5.95
CA GLU A 192 7.55 -9.82 -5.47
C GLU A 192 8.95 -9.54 -4.93
N ARG A 193 9.60 -10.51 -4.28
CA ARG A 193 11.01 -10.37 -3.86
C ARG A 193 11.94 -10.14 -5.04
N GLN A 194 11.79 -10.90 -6.11
CA GLN A 194 12.62 -10.73 -7.32
C GLN A 194 12.36 -9.36 -7.97
N ARG A 195 11.10 -8.92 -8.02
CA ARG A 195 10.74 -7.57 -8.46
C ARG A 195 11.42 -6.48 -7.61
N PHE A 196 11.34 -6.58 -6.28
CA PHE A 196 11.98 -5.63 -5.39
C PHE A 196 13.50 -5.69 -5.45
N ALA A 197 14.11 -6.88 -5.57
CA ALA A 197 15.55 -7.01 -5.72
C ALA A 197 16.06 -6.23 -6.94
N GLN A 198 15.34 -6.30 -8.07
CA GLN A 198 15.67 -5.52 -9.26
C GLN A 198 15.53 -4.02 -9.00
N LEU A 199 14.40 -3.59 -8.44
CA LEU A 199 14.17 -2.17 -8.11
C LEU A 199 15.22 -1.61 -7.13
N ILE A 200 15.61 -2.38 -6.12
CA ILE A 200 16.65 -1.98 -5.17
C ILE A 200 17.99 -1.79 -5.90
N LYS A 201 18.38 -2.73 -6.76
CA LYS A 201 19.64 -2.63 -7.52
C LYS A 201 19.66 -1.43 -8.47
N GLU A 202 18.52 -1.07 -9.04
CA GLU A 202 18.38 0.08 -9.96
C GLU A 202 18.39 1.43 -9.25
N GLN A 203 17.85 1.49 -8.02
CA GLN A 203 17.55 2.75 -7.34
C GLN A 203 18.51 3.05 -6.19
N ALA A 204 19.17 2.04 -5.61
CA ALA A 204 20.10 2.22 -4.51
C ALA A 204 21.25 3.17 -4.91
N VAL A 205 21.63 4.06 -3.98
CA VAL A 205 22.82 4.91 -4.13
C VAL A 205 24.07 4.05 -4.23
N ALA A 206 24.14 3.01 -3.40
CA ALA A 206 25.13 1.96 -3.48
C ALA A 206 24.55 0.69 -2.87
N TYR A 207 24.97 -0.46 -3.39
CA TYR A 207 24.76 -1.74 -2.75
C TYR A 207 25.95 -2.65 -3.00
N SER A 208 26.10 -3.67 -2.17
CA SER A 208 27.09 -4.71 -2.32
C SER A 208 26.53 -6.03 -1.81
N ILE A 209 27.03 -7.14 -2.34
CA ILE A 209 26.65 -8.48 -1.92
C ILE A 209 27.92 -9.28 -1.73
N HIS A 210 28.07 -9.88 -0.56
CA HIS A 210 29.19 -10.73 -0.22
C HIS A 210 28.72 -12.18 0.01
N VAL A 211 29.49 -13.14 -0.50
CA VAL A 211 29.18 -14.57 -0.41
C VAL A 211 30.27 -15.26 0.40
N GLN A 212 29.90 -15.75 1.58
CA GLN A 212 30.79 -16.48 2.48
C GLN A 212 30.62 -17.99 2.30
N SER A 213 31.67 -18.66 1.83
CA SER A 213 31.64 -20.09 1.51
C SER A 213 31.44 -21.00 2.74
N ALA A 214 30.94 -22.22 2.51
CA ALA A 214 30.81 -23.24 3.53
C ALA A 214 32.16 -23.59 4.21
N THR A 215 33.26 -23.55 3.45
CA THR A 215 34.61 -23.77 3.97
C THR A 215 34.99 -22.76 5.04
N VAL A 216 34.78 -21.46 4.79
CA VAL A 216 35.09 -20.42 5.78
C VAL A 216 34.15 -20.51 6.99
N ILE A 217 32.89 -20.91 6.78
CA ILE A 217 31.94 -21.17 7.88
C ILE A 217 32.48 -22.27 8.80
N ASP A 218 33.02 -23.35 8.24
CA ASP A 218 33.60 -24.44 9.02
C ASP A 218 34.91 -24.03 9.73
N GLU A 219 35.72 -23.16 9.14
CA GLU A 219 36.96 -22.65 9.74
C GLU A 219 36.71 -21.69 10.91
N LEU A 220 35.73 -20.80 10.79
CA LEU A 220 35.52 -19.70 11.74
C LEU A 220 34.40 -19.95 12.74
N ASN A 221 33.44 -20.82 12.43
CA ASN A 221 32.06 -20.88 12.95
C ASN A 221 31.08 -19.89 12.26
N ILE A 222 29.79 -20.22 12.34
CA ILE A 222 28.73 -19.48 11.64
C ILE A 222 28.56 -18.03 12.11
N TYR A 223 28.78 -17.75 13.40
CA TYR A 223 28.62 -16.39 13.93
C TYR A 223 29.72 -15.48 13.38
N GLN A 224 30.98 -15.92 13.49
CA GLN A 224 32.13 -15.14 13.01
C GLN A 224 32.15 -15.03 11.49
N ALA A 225 31.84 -16.10 10.77
CA ALA A 225 31.73 -16.07 9.31
C ALA A 225 30.64 -15.10 8.83
N THR A 226 29.49 -15.05 9.52
CA THR A 226 28.44 -14.06 9.21
C THR A 226 28.91 -12.63 9.48
N LYS A 227 29.52 -12.40 10.65
CA LYS A 227 30.06 -11.08 11.03
C LYS A 227 31.08 -10.59 10.01
N GLN A 228 32.05 -11.43 9.63
CA GLN A 228 33.05 -11.09 8.62
C GLN A 228 32.41 -10.83 7.25
N SER A 229 31.43 -11.64 6.84
CA SER A 229 30.69 -11.42 5.60
C SER A 229 29.95 -10.08 5.60
N MET A 230 29.36 -9.69 6.73
CA MET A 230 28.69 -8.40 6.87
C MET A 230 29.68 -7.24 6.76
N GLU A 231 30.79 -7.30 7.50
CA GLU A 231 31.84 -6.28 7.44
C GLU A 231 32.42 -6.16 6.02
N ALA A 232 32.65 -7.29 5.35
CA ALA A 232 33.10 -7.32 3.96
C ALA A 232 32.09 -6.68 3.00
N ALA A 233 30.78 -6.95 3.16
CA ALA A 233 29.76 -6.31 2.35
C ALA A 233 29.80 -4.77 2.50
N VAL A 234 29.84 -4.25 3.73
CA VAL A 234 29.95 -2.80 3.95
C VAL A 234 31.21 -2.22 3.28
N ASN A 235 32.36 -2.87 3.45
CA ASN A 235 33.62 -2.41 2.89
C ASN A 235 33.67 -2.45 1.36
N GLN A 236 32.79 -3.22 0.71
CA GLN A 236 32.67 -3.31 -0.75
C GLN A 236 31.71 -2.28 -1.36
N LEU A 237 31.00 -1.49 -0.55
CA LEU A 237 30.13 -0.43 -1.05
C LEU A 237 30.96 0.59 -1.85
N SER A 238 30.48 0.94 -3.05
CA SER A 238 31.10 1.96 -3.89
C SER A 238 31.06 3.36 -3.26
N VAL A 239 30.13 3.59 -2.35
CA VAL A 239 29.96 4.82 -1.58
C VAL A 239 30.06 4.48 -0.10
N LYS A 240 30.93 5.17 0.63
CA LYS A 240 31.09 4.94 2.07
C LYS A 240 29.86 5.44 2.84
N PRO A 241 29.23 4.60 3.69
CA PRO A 241 28.16 5.06 4.56
C PRO A 241 28.70 5.94 5.69
N HIS A 242 27.83 6.80 6.21
CA HIS A 242 28.11 7.57 7.43
C HIS A 242 27.73 6.77 8.68
N THR A 243 26.68 5.94 8.58
CA THR A 243 26.20 5.06 9.64
C THR A 243 25.77 3.73 9.04
N VAL A 244 25.99 2.64 9.79
CA VAL A 244 25.50 1.30 9.44
C VAL A 244 24.48 0.84 10.47
N ILE A 245 23.39 0.24 10.01
CA ILE A 245 22.41 -0.45 10.84
C ILE A 245 22.31 -1.90 10.38
N ALA A 246 22.54 -2.84 11.30
CA ALA A 246 22.66 -4.27 11.01
C ALA A 246 21.57 -5.07 11.73
N ASP A 247 21.02 -6.10 11.09
CA ASP A 247 20.11 -7.02 11.79
C ASP A 247 20.88 -7.88 12.80
N ALA A 248 20.58 -7.68 14.08
CA ALA A 248 21.02 -8.49 15.21
C ALA A 248 22.53 -8.83 15.28
N MET A 249 23.42 -7.99 14.75
CA MET A 249 24.87 -8.22 14.72
C MET A 249 25.67 -6.97 15.11
N ASN A 250 26.68 -7.13 15.98
CA ASN A 250 27.63 -6.08 16.31
C ASN A 250 28.83 -6.14 15.35
N LEU A 251 29.02 -5.08 14.56
CA LEU A 251 30.06 -4.97 13.55
C LEU A 251 31.17 -4.00 13.98
N MET A 252 32.40 -4.29 13.59
CA MET A 252 33.56 -3.41 13.80
C MET A 252 33.91 -2.74 12.47
N LEU A 253 33.50 -1.47 12.31
CA LEU A 253 33.61 -0.72 11.07
C LEU A 253 34.26 0.64 11.31
N ASP A 254 34.74 1.28 10.24
CA ASP A 254 35.32 2.64 10.28
C ASP A 254 34.27 3.74 10.56
N CYS A 255 32.98 3.37 10.57
CA CYS A 255 31.86 4.26 10.88
C CYS A 255 31.01 3.68 12.02
N PRO A 256 30.17 4.51 12.68
CA PRO A 256 29.20 4.03 13.65
C PRO A 256 28.33 2.89 13.09
N ALA A 257 28.24 1.80 13.85
CA ALA A 257 27.45 0.62 13.50
C ALA A 257 26.51 0.26 14.65
N TYR A 258 25.24 0.05 14.34
CA TYR A 258 24.21 -0.25 15.33
C TYR A 258 23.58 -1.61 15.04
N SER A 259 23.52 -2.46 16.07
CA SER A 259 22.80 -3.72 16.02
C SER A 259 21.32 -3.49 16.34
N ILE A 260 20.45 -3.82 15.40
CA ILE A 260 19.00 -3.63 15.50
C ILE A 260 18.33 -4.99 15.63
N VAL A 261 17.57 -5.18 16.71
CA VAL A 261 16.76 -6.40 16.87
C VAL A 261 15.54 -6.32 15.97
N LYS A 262 15.39 -7.30 15.06
CA LYS A 262 14.35 -7.34 14.01
C LYS A 262 14.46 -6.11 13.11
N GLY A 263 15.67 -5.90 12.60
CA GLY A 263 15.99 -4.77 11.74
C GLY A 263 15.19 -4.78 10.45
N ASP A 264 14.98 -5.95 9.86
CA ASP A 264 14.17 -6.17 8.64
C ASP A 264 12.71 -5.71 8.75
N GLU A 265 12.12 -5.78 9.95
CA GLU A 265 10.76 -5.28 10.19
C GLU A 265 10.70 -3.76 10.40
N LYS A 266 11.79 -3.16 10.91
CA LYS A 266 11.83 -1.76 11.38
C LYS A 266 12.50 -0.79 10.43
N SER A 267 13.46 -1.26 9.66
CA SER A 267 14.32 -0.45 8.80
C SER A 267 14.06 -0.75 7.34
N LEU A 268 13.92 0.29 6.52
CA LEU A 268 13.73 0.12 5.08
C LEU A 268 15.01 -0.40 4.43
N SER A 269 16.16 0.13 4.85
CA SER A 269 17.47 -0.24 4.32
C SER A 269 17.85 -1.68 4.70
N ILE A 270 17.57 -2.13 5.93
CA ILE A 270 17.80 -3.54 6.34
C ILE A 270 16.83 -4.46 5.59
N ALA A 271 15.56 -4.09 5.46
CA ALA A 271 14.61 -4.88 4.66
C ALA A 271 15.07 -5.03 3.20
N ALA A 272 15.59 -3.96 2.58
CA ALA A 272 16.15 -4.01 1.23
C ALA A 272 17.38 -4.94 1.15
N ALA A 273 18.29 -4.86 2.12
CA ALA A 273 19.42 -5.78 2.24
C ALA A 273 18.96 -7.25 2.39
N SER A 274 17.95 -7.51 3.22
CA SER A 274 17.37 -8.85 3.41
C SER A 274 16.90 -9.46 2.09
N ILE A 275 16.26 -8.65 1.24
CA ILE A 275 15.74 -9.06 -0.06
C ILE A 275 16.90 -9.41 -1.00
N LEU A 276 17.93 -8.55 -1.09
CA LEU A 276 19.10 -8.82 -1.94
C LEU A 276 19.87 -10.07 -1.49
N ALA A 277 20.09 -10.22 -0.18
CA ALA A 277 20.77 -11.38 0.36
C ALA A 277 19.97 -12.67 0.10
N LYS A 278 18.66 -12.64 0.33
CA LYS A 278 17.77 -13.79 0.15
C LYS A 278 17.63 -14.20 -1.31
N THR A 279 17.38 -13.26 -2.21
CA THR A 279 17.22 -13.53 -3.65
C THR A 279 18.51 -14.09 -4.23
N THR A 280 19.64 -13.43 -3.96
CA THR A 280 20.95 -13.91 -4.42
C THR A 280 21.27 -15.30 -3.89
N ARG A 281 20.99 -15.57 -2.62
CA ARG A 281 21.21 -16.90 -2.06
C ARG A 281 20.32 -17.97 -2.71
N ASP A 282 19.05 -17.67 -2.92
CA ASP A 282 18.11 -18.62 -3.53
C ASP A 282 18.52 -18.96 -4.97
N ASP A 283 19.05 -17.99 -5.71
CA ASP A 283 19.58 -18.20 -7.07
C ASP A 283 20.83 -19.10 -7.02
N LEU A 284 21.79 -18.84 -6.12
CA LEU A 284 22.96 -19.71 -5.91
C LEU A 284 22.57 -21.14 -5.51
N MET A 285 21.55 -21.32 -4.67
CA MET A 285 21.09 -22.67 -4.30
C MET A 285 20.41 -23.38 -5.48
N THR A 286 19.76 -22.64 -6.38
CA THR A 286 19.19 -23.19 -7.61
C THR A 286 20.29 -23.65 -8.57
N GLU A 287 21.34 -22.84 -8.76
CA GLU A 287 22.53 -23.24 -9.54
C GLU A 287 23.24 -24.46 -8.94
N LEU A 288 23.33 -24.55 -7.61
CA LEU A 288 23.88 -25.73 -6.94
C LEU A 288 23.01 -26.97 -7.14
N HIS A 289 21.69 -26.83 -7.29
CA HIS A 289 20.81 -27.94 -7.59
C HIS A 289 21.09 -28.55 -8.97
N GLU A 290 21.39 -27.72 -9.97
CA GLU A 290 21.74 -28.21 -11.31
C GLU A 290 22.99 -29.09 -11.28
N GLN A 291 23.97 -28.74 -10.44
CA GLN A 291 25.20 -29.51 -10.25
C GLN A 291 24.98 -30.75 -9.37
N PHE A 292 24.08 -30.66 -8.39
CA PHE A 292 23.84 -31.70 -7.40
C PHE A 292 22.34 -31.94 -7.16
N PRO A 293 21.63 -32.55 -8.13
CA PRO A 293 20.17 -32.61 -8.12
C PRO A 293 19.60 -33.47 -6.98
N TRP A 294 20.39 -34.44 -6.50
CA TRP A 294 20.01 -35.39 -5.46
C TRP A 294 19.74 -34.77 -4.07
N TYR A 295 20.18 -33.53 -3.81
CA TYR A 295 19.95 -32.89 -2.51
C TYR A 295 18.71 -31.98 -2.46
N GLY A 296 18.07 -31.67 -3.60
CA GLY A 296 16.87 -30.82 -3.67
C GLY A 296 17.09 -29.36 -3.26
N PHE A 297 18.28 -28.79 -3.55
CA PHE A 297 18.65 -27.44 -3.14
C PHE A 297 17.77 -26.32 -3.70
N ASP A 298 17.10 -26.53 -4.84
CA ASP A 298 16.14 -25.63 -5.46
C ASP A 298 14.87 -25.43 -4.62
N GLU A 299 14.43 -26.47 -3.91
CA GLU A 299 13.27 -26.45 -3.04
C GLU A 299 13.63 -26.11 -1.60
N ASN A 300 14.68 -26.75 -1.06
CA ASN A 300 15.02 -26.67 0.35
C ASN A 300 16.11 -25.64 0.68
N ALA A 301 16.73 -25.01 -0.31
CA ALA A 301 17.78 -24.00 -0.13
C ALA A 301 18.94 -24.43 0.81
N GLY A 302 19.22 -25.73 0.88
CA GLY A 302 20.26 -26.33 1.73
C GLY A 302 19.83 -26.64 3.16
N TYR A 303 18.58 -26.42 3.55
CA TYR A 303 18.06 -26.85 4.86
C TYR A 303 17.96 -28.37 4.93
N GLY A 304 18.12 -28.95 6.13
CA GLY A 304 18.13 -30.40 6.37
C GLY A 304 16.76 -31.06 6.29
N THR A 305 16.12 -31.01 5.13
CA THR A 305 14.87 -31.73 4.86
C THR A 305 15.12 -33.23 4.65
N ALA A 306 14.07 -34.05 4.70
CA ALA A 306 14.19 -35.49 4.46
C ALA A 306 14.87 -35.80 3.10
N LYS A 307 14.51 -35.08 2.03
CA LYS A 307 15.13 -35.21 0.69
C LYS A 307 16.64 -34.94 0.74
N HIS A 308 17.05 -33.90 1.46
CA HIS A 308 18.47 -33.54 1.61
C HIS A 308 19.25 -34.60 2.38
N LEU A 309 18.72 -35.07 3.52
CA LEU A 309 19.38 -36.10 4.34
C LEU A 309 19.48 -37.44 3.60
N GLN A 310 18.44 -37.84 2.86
CA GLN A 310 18.48 -39.02 2.00
C GLN A 310 19.54 -38.89 0.89
N GLY A 311 19.65 -37.69 0.29
CA GLY A 311 20.69 -37.38 -0.69
C GLY A 311 22.10 -37.54 -0.10
N LEU A 312 22.32 -37.09 1.14
CA LEU A 312 23.58 -37.27 1.86
C LEU A 312 23.92 -38.74 2.14
N GLU A 313 22.93 -39.54 2.52
CA GLU A 313 23.11 -40.98 2.74
C GLU A 313 23.50 -41.70 1.44
N THR A 314 22.81 -41.38 0.34
CA THR A 314 22.95 -42.08 -0.94
C THR A 314 24.16 -41.62 -1.75
N HIS A 315 24.39 -40.31 -1.84
CA HIS A 315 25.39 -39.70 -2.73
C HIS A 315 26.61 -39.13 -1.99
N GLY A 316 26.59 -39.14 -0.65
CA GLY A 316 27.66 -38.58 0.18
C GLY A 316 27.65 -37.05 0.24
N PHE A 317 28.73 -36.49 0.77
CA PHE A 317 28.87 -35.05 0.97
C PHE A 317 29.57 -34.38 -0.21
N THR A 318 29.34 -33.07 -0.36
CA THR A 318 30.04 -32.21 -1.31
C THR A 318 30.81 -31.11 -0.58
N ALA A 319 31.64 -30.37 -1.30
CA ALA A 319 32.33 -29.19 -0.77
C ALA A 319 31.38 -28.08 -0.26
N GLN A 320 30.11 -28.13 -0.65
CA GLN A 320 29.10 -27.16 -0.21
C GLN A 320 28.50 -27.47 1.15
N HIS A 321 28.72 -28.68 1.69
CA HIS A 321 28.18 -29.09 2.98
C HIS A 321 29.06 -28.58 4.13
N ARG A 322 28.41 -28.04 5.17
CA ARG A 322 29.05 -27.49 6.36
C ARG A 322 29.35 -28.61 7.35
N LYS A 323 30.60 -29.06 7.40
CA LYS A 323 31.05 -30.20 8.20
C LYS A 323 30.97 -29.95 9.70
N SER A 324 30.92 -28.69 10.12
CA SER A 324 30.80 -28.28 11.52
C SER A 324 29.37 -28.35 12.06
N PHE A 325 28.34 -28.48 11.20
CA PHE A 325 26.93 -28.45 11.57
C PHE A 325 26.39 -29.86 11.85
N GLU A 326 25.53 -30.00 12.87
CA GLU A 326 24.73 -31.22 13.02
C GLU A 326 23.57 -31.23 11.99
N PRO A 327 23.19 -32.39 11.44
CA PRO A 327 23.72 -33.74 11.70
C PRO A 327 24.97 -34.12 10.87
N ILE A 328 25.43 -33.25 9.98
CA ILE A 328 26.54 -33.54 9.04
C ILE A 328 27.83 -33.90 9.79
N LYS A 329 28.15 -33.20 10.87
CA LYS A 329 29.32 -33.44 11.71
C LYS A 329 29.38 -34.87 12.23
N THR A 330 28.26 -35.37 12.75
CA THR A 330 28.14 -36.76 13.21
C THR A 330 28.24 -37.75 12.05
N MET A 331 27.51 -37.51 10.96
CA MET A 331 27.55 -38.39 9.78
C MET A 331 28.95 -38.46 9.14
N TRP A 332 29.69 -37.35 9.12
CA TRP A 332 31.04 -37.28 8.58
C TRP A 332 32.04 -38.08 9.42
N ARG A 333 31.98 -37.94 10.75
CA ARG A 333 32.84 -38.69 11.69
C ARG A 333 32.63 -40.21 11.60
N ASN A 334 31.40 -40.66 11.42
CA ASN A 334 31.09 -42.08 11.33
C ASN A 334 31.55 -42.74 10.01
N ARG A 335 31.99 -41.95 9.01
CA ARG A 335 32.52 -42.46 7.73
C ARG A 335 34.06 -42.46 7.68
N GLN A 336 34.74 -41.90 8.69
CA GLN A 336 36.20 -41.93 8.82
C GLN A 336 36.65 -43.15 9.61
#